data_AF-A0A444XQM7-F1
#
_entry.id   AF-A0A444XQM7-F1
#
_cell.length_a   1.000
_cell.length_b   1.000
_cell.length_c   1.000
_cell.angle_alpha   90.00
_cell.angle_beta   90.00
_cell.angle_gamma   90.00
#
_symmetry.space_group_name_H-M   'P 1'
#
loop_
_entity.id
_entity.type
_entity.pdbx_description
1 polymer ?
#
loop_
_entity_poly.entity_id
_entity_poly.type
_entity_poly.pdbx_seq_one_letter_code
_entity_poly.pdbx_strand_id
1 'polypeptide(L)'
;MLKQHRELSMSIRRTIENNEEADSFDRNWNDFLLNFGLVDNKWLSDFYEDHHIWVPIYLDHHFWAGMRSRQRSESMHSFFNKFITRNSSLIQFVKQYDNCLGSREQAERESDAADFHTVILCATKSSIEAQFQDVYTHQKFREVQAQFRGKANCITRLTNSALGYSVYEFVVTYDSVAAEVKCQWLLFESRGILCRHALSVLSFERVSQVSLDIY
;
A
#
# COMPACT_ATOMS: atom_id res chain seq x y z
N MET A 1 -9.35 -7.89 -28.64
CA MET A 1 -8.15 -8.19 -27.83
C MET A 1 -7.92 -7.21 -26.68
N LEU A 2 -7.73 -5.90 -26.90
CA LEU A 2 -7.41 -4.96 -25.80
C LEU A 2 -8.51 -4.82 -24.72
N LYS A 3 -9.79 -4.94 -25.11
CA LYS A 3 -10.93 -4.82 -24.19
C LYS A 3 -11.03 -6.00 -23.22
N GLN A 4 -10.91 -7.23 -23.73
CA GLN A 4 -10.85 -8.47 -22.94
C GLN A 4 -9.66 -8.49 -21.99
N HIS A 5 -8.48 -8.01 -22.41
CA HIS A 5 -7.31 -7.92 -21.54
C HIS A 5 -7.51 -6.95 -20.37
N ARG A 6 -8.23 -5.84 -20.60
CA ARG A 6 -8.55 -4.86 -19.55
C ARG A 6 -9.60 -5.39 -18.58
N GLU A 7 -10.62 -6.07 -19.07
CA GLU A 7 -11.67 -6.72 -18.26
C GLU A 7 -11.09 -7.85 -17.40
N LEU A 8 -10.24 -8.70 -17.98
CA LEU A 8 -9.51 -9.74 -17.25
C LEU A 8 -8.64 -9.13 -16.13
N SER A 9 -7.85 -8.10 -16.45
CA SER A 9 -6.97 -7.40 -15.50
C SER A 9 -7.74 -6.75 -14.34
N MET A 10 -8.89 -6.14 -14.62
CA MET A 10 -9.75 -5.57 -13.56
C MET A 10 -10.43 -6.67 -12.73
N SER A 11 -10.86 -7.77 -13.37
CA SER A 11 -11.50 -8.87 -12.67
C SER A 11 -10.55 -9.57 -11.71
N ILE A 12 -9.35 -9.96 -12.18
CA ILE A 12 -8.35 -10.62 -11.32
C ILE A 12 -7.96 -9.71 -10.16
N ARG A 13 -7.80 -8.41 -10.39
CA ARG A 13 -7.49 -7.46 -9.32
C ARG A 13 -8.58 -7.39 -8.25
N ARG A 14 -9.86 -7.33 -8.65
CA ARG A 14 -10.99 -7.35 -7.71
C ARG A 14 -11.06 -8.66 -6.94
N THR A 15 -10.88 -9.79 -7.63
CA THR A 15 -10.84 -11.12 -7.01
C THR A 15 -9.73 -11.25 -5.99
N ILE A 16 -8.60 -10.56 -6.16
CA ILE A 16 -7.50 -10.56 -5.18
C ILE A 16 -7.73 -9.57 -4.04
N GLU A 17 -8.25 -8.37 -4.33
CA GLU A 17 -8.31 -7.26 -3.37
C GLU A 17 -9.60 -7.22 -2.52
N ASN A 18 -10.69 -7.88 -2.92
CA ASN A 18 -12.01 -7.73 -2.30
C ASN A 18 -12.52 -9.03 -1.63
N ASN A 19 -11.81 -9.53 -0.62
CA ASN A 19 -12.25 -10.71 0.14
C ASN A 19 -12.22 -10.43 1.64
N GLU A 20 -13.30 -10.79 2.32
CA GLU A 20 -13.49 -10.58 3.76
C GLU A 20 -13.13 -11.84 4.55
N GLU A 21 -13.26 -13.02 3.95
CA GLU A 21 -12.96 -14.34 4.55
C GLU A 21 -12.17 -15.24 3.59
N ALA A 22 -11.30 -16.12 4.10
CA ALA A 22 -10.48 -17.03 3.29
C ALA A 22 -11.35 -17.84 2.32
N ASP A 23 -12.44 -18.39 2.84
CA ASP A 23 -13.44 -19.13 2.05
C ASP A 23 -14.11 -18.27 0.97
N SER A 24 -14.21 -16.96 1.16
CA SER A 24 -14.75 -16.03 0.15
C SER A 24 -13.77 -15.83 -1.01
N PHE A 25 -12.46 -15.82 -0.73
CA PHE A 25 -11.43 -15.74 -1.77
C PHE A 25 -11.44 -16.98 -2.65
N ASP A 26 -11.47 -18.18 -2.07
CA ASP A 26 -11.44 -19.43 -2.82
C ASP A 26 -12.65 -19.54 -3.77
N ARG A 27 -13.83 -19.12 -3.31
CA ARG A 27 -15.02 -19.03 -4.16
C ARG A 27 -14.86 -18.01 -5.29
N ASN A 28 -14.44 -16.78 -4.96
CA ASN A 28 -14.27 -15.71 -5.94
C ASN A 28 -13.17 -16.04 -6.99
N TRP A 29 -12.13 -16.76 -6.59
CA TRP A 29 -11.07 -17.25 -7.47
C TRP A 29 -11.60 -18.29 -8.44
N ASN A 30 -12.35 -19.28 -7.94
CA ASN A 30 -13.00 -20.30 -8.78
C ASN A 30 -13.99 -19.68 -9.77
N ASP A 31 -14.83 -18.74 -9.32
CA ASP A 31 -15.75 -18.01 -10.18
C ASP A 31 -15.01 -17.23 -11.27
N PHE A 32 -13.89 -16.59 -10.95
CA PHE A 32 -13.02 -15.93 -11.93
C PHE A 32 -12.50 -16.93 -12.97
N LEU A 33 -11.97 -18.09 -12.54
CA LEU A 33 -11.47 -19.10 -13.46
C LEU A 33 -12.56 -19.63 -14.40
N LEU A 34 -13.77 -19.89 -13.87
CA LEU A 34 -14.91 -20.35 -14.66
C LEU A 34 -15.37 -19.30 -15.67
N ASN A 35 -15.54 -18.05 -15.23
CA ASN A 35 -16.04 -16.96 -16.06
C ASN A 35 -15.15 -16.65 -17.26
N PHE A 36 -13.84 -16.88 -17.14
CA PHE A 36 -12.88 -16.65 -18.22
C PHE A 36 -12.40 -17.93 -18.91
N GLY A 37 -12.90 -19.10 -18.53
CA GLY A 37 -12.49 -20.39 -19.11
C GLY A 37 -11.03 -20.74 -18.85
N LEU A 38 -10.53 -20.42 -17.65
CA LEU A 38 -9.12 -20.52 -17.25
C LEU A 38 -8.84 -21.66 -16.27
N VAL A 39 -9.81 -22.53 -16.00
CA VAL A 39 -9.72 -23.62 -15.00
C VAL A 39 -8.51 -24.52 -15.24
N ASP A 40 -8.21 -24.86 -16.50
CA ASP A 40 -7.09 -25.74 -16.86
C ASP A 40 -5.75 -24.98 -17.05
N ASN A 41 -5.69 -23.70 -16.69
CA ASN A 41 -4.48 -22.91 -16.85
C ASN A 41 -3.46 -23.26 -15.76
N LYS A 42 -2.45 -24.03 -16.15
CA LYS A 42 -1.37 -24.47 -15.24
C LYS A 42 -0.71 -23.30 -14.49
N TRP A 43 -0.46 -22.17 -15.15
CA TRP A 43 0.19 -21.03 -14.49
C TRP A 43 -0.70 -20.44 -13.38
N LEU A 44 -2.02 -20.35 -13.59
CA LEU A 44 -2.95 -19.88 -12.56
C LEU A 44 -3.12 -20.90 -11.42
N SER A 45 -3.06 -22.20 -11.73
CA SER A 45 -3.03 -23.25 -10.71
C SER A 45 -1.77 -23.15 -9.84
N ASP A 46 -0.59 -23.09 -10.46
CA ASP A 46 0.68 -22.97 -9.74
C ASP A 46 0.72 -21.66 -8.93
N PHE A 47 0.21 -20.56 -9.49
CA PHE A 47 0.11 -19.28 -8.79
C PHE A 47 -0.82 -19.37 -7.57
N TYR A 48 -1.94 -20.09 -7.68
CA TYR A 48 -2.87 -20.30 -6.57
C TYR A 48 -2.26 -21.11 -5.44
N GLU A 49 -1.39 -22.10 -5.67
CA GLU A 49 -0.74 -22.85 -4.56
C GLU A 49 -0.01 -21.91 -3.58
N ASP A 50 0.57 -20.82 -4.10
CA ASP A 50 1.26 -19.80 -3.32
C ASP A 50 0.34 -18.67 -2.79
N HIS A 51 -0.99 -18.83 -2.84
CA HIS A 51 -1.93 -17.75 -2.49
C HIS A 51 -1.69 -17.11 -1.11
N HIS A 52 -1.25 -17.91 -0.14
CA HIS A 52 -0.93 -17.49 1.21
C HIS A 52 0.23 -16.46 1.31
N ILE A 53 1.04 -16.24 0.26
CA ILE A 53 2.13 -15.24 0.26
C ILE A 53 1.81 -13.99 -0.56
N TRP A 54 0.68 -13.93 -1.28
CA TRP A 54 0.38 -12.79 -2.16
C TRP A 54 -1.08 -12.30 -2.11
N VAL A 55 -1.99 -13.04 -1.48
CA VAL A 55 -3.40 -12.65 -1.34
C VAL A 55 -3.61 -11.90 -0.02
N PRO A 56 -4.03 -10.61 -0.05
CA PRO A 56 -4.11 -9.74 1.13
C PRO A 56 -4.80 -10.33 2.37
N ILE A 57 -5.86 -11.12 2.20
CA ILE A 57 -6.57 -11.72 3.35
C ILE A 57 -5.73 -12.73 4.13
N TYR A 58 -4.84 -13.48 3.46
CA TYR A 58 -3.92 -14.39 4.14
C TYR A 58 -2.69 -13.68 4.70
N LEU A 59 -2.53 -12.41 4.33
CA LEU A 59 -1.45 -11.53 4.79
C LEU A 59 -1.87 -10.65 5.97
N ASP A 60 -3.13 -10.78 6.43
CA ASP A 60 -3.61 -10.09 7.62
C ASP A 60 -2.68 -10.43 8.79
N HIS A 61 -2.31 -9.42 9.58
CA HIS A 61 -1.31 -9.46 10.65
C HIS A 61 0.18 -9.47 10.26
N HIS A 62 0.56 -9.34 8.98
CA HIS A 62 1.98 -9.20 8.61
C HIS A 62 2.26 -7.80 8.05
N PHE A 63 3.34 -7.17 8.52
CA PHE A 63 3.81 -5.91 7.93
C PHE A 63 4.62 -6.15 6.65
N TRP A 64 4.17 -5.57 5.53
CA TRP A 64 4.81 -5.79 4.23
C TRP A 64 5.75 -4.65 3.79
N ALA A 65 5.92 -3.60 4.59
CA ALA A 65 6.78 -2.43 4.28
C ALA A 65 6.55 -1.82 2.87
N GLY A 66 5.34 -1.95 2.32
CA GLY A 66 4.98 -1.54 0.98
C GLY A 66 5.56 -2.41 -0.15
N MET A 67 6.06 -3.60 0.17
CA MET A 67 6.59 -4.56 -0.79
C MET A 67 5.44 -5.32 -1.48
N ARG A 68 4.90 -4.76 -2.56
CA ARG A 68 4.13 -5.55 -3.54
C ARG A 68 5.12 -6.20 -4.51
N SER A 69 4.93 -7.47 -4.86
CA SER A 69 5.88 -8.30 -5.61
C SER A 69 6.36 -7.70 -6.94
N ARG A 70 5.58 -6.82 -7.59
CA ARG A 70 5.97 -6.10 -8.82
C ARG A 70 6.76 -4.80 -8.62
N GLN A 71 6.59 -4.10 -7.48
CA GLN A 71 7.17 -2.78 -7.30
C GLN A 71 8.71 -2.82 -7.25
N ARG A 72 9.30 -3.93 -6.77
CA ARG A 72 10.75 -4.13 -6.73
C ARG A 72 11.37 -4.29 -8.13
N SER A 73 10.78 -5.09 -9.00
CA SER A 73 11.29 -5.27 -10.37
C SER A 73 11.04 -4.03 -11.24
N GLU A 74 9.90 -3.37 -11.07
CA GLU A 74 9.56 -2.14 -11.81
C GLU A 74 10.44 -0.95 -11.38
N SER A 75 10.75 -0.82 -10.08
CA SER A 75 11.66 0.23 -9.60
C SER A 75 13.08 0.00 -10.10
N MET A 76 13.59 -1.24 -10.06
CA MET A 76 14.89 -1.58 -10.62
C MET A 76 14.94 -1.30 -12.12
N HIS A 77 13.91 -1.71 -12.87
CA HIS A 77 13.86 -1.49 -14.31
C HIS A 77 13.82 0.01 -14.66
N SER A 78 12.97 0.79 -13.97
CA SER A 78 12.89 2.25 -14.12
C SER A 78 14.23 2.94 -13.78
N PHE A 79 14.92 2.45 -12.77
CA PHE A 79 16.20 2.98 -12.32
C PHE A 79 17.31 2.72 -13.34
N PHE A 80 17.46 1.48 -13.82
CA PHE A 80 18.50 1.09 -14.77
C PHE A 80 18.27 1.62 -16.19
N ASN A 81 17.02 1.77 -16.64
CA ASN A 81 16.70 2.29 -17.97
C ASN A 81 17.18 3.74 -18.18
N LYS A 82 17.49 4.49 -17.11
CA LYS A 82 18.08 5.84 -17.21
C LYS A 82 19.54 5.82 -17.65
N PHE A 83 20.23 4.70 -17.46
CA PHE A 83 21.69 4.58 -17.65
C PHE A 83 22.06 3.53 -18.71
N ILE A 84 21.21 2.53 -18.93
CA ILE A 84 21.48 1.39 -19.79
C ILE A 84 20.48 1.39 -20.94
N THR A 85 21.00 1.28 -22.16
CA THR A 85 20.18 1.11 -23.37
C THR A 85 20.39 -0.29 -23.94
N ARG A 86 19.46 -0.75 -24.78
CA ARG A 86 19.53 -2.08 -25.40
C ARG A 86 20.83 -2.35 -26.18
N ASN A 87 21.54 -1.30 -26.58
CA ASN A 87 22.75 -1.37 -27.40
C ASN A 87 24.05 -1.15 -26.58
N SER A 88 23.97 -1.07 -25.25
CA SER A 88 25.15 -0.89 -24.39
C SER A 88 26.03 -2.15 -24.40
N SER A 89 27.34 -1.98 -24.61
CA SER A 89 28.30 -3.08 -24.47
C SER A 89 28.47 -3.51 -23.01
N LEU A 90 28.98 -4.71 -22.76
CA LEU A 90 29.20 -5.21 -21.39
C LEU A 90 30.13 -4.28 -20.59
N ILE A 91 31.17 -3.72 -21.22
CA ILE A 91 32.11 -2.78 -20.57
C ILE A 91 31.39 -1.47 -20.23
N GLN A 92 30.51 -0.98 -21.11
CA GLN A 92 29.69 0.19 -20.83
C GLN A 92 28.69 -0.07 -19.71
N PHE A 93 28.09 -1.27 -19.67
CA PHE A 93 27.18 -1.68 -18.61
C PHE A 93 27.87 -1.62 -17.25
N VAL A 94 29.07 -2.19 -17.08
CA VAL A 94 29.78 -2.18 -15.80
C VAL A 94 30.04 -0.74 -15.32
N LYS A 95 30.54 0.13 -16.21
CA LYS A 95 30.76 1.55 -15.87
C LYS A 95 29.47 2.28 -15.50
N GLN A 96 28.39 2.03 -16.23
CA GLN A 96 27.10 2.66 -15.94
C GLN A 96 26.47 2.12 -14.66
N TYR A 97 26.71 0.84 -14.33
CA TYR A 97 26.27 0.25 -13.09
C TYR A 97 26.92 0.93 -11.87
N ASP A 98 28.23 1.15 -11.90
CA ASP A 98 28.95 1.86 -10.83
C ASP A 98 28.44 3.31 -10.67
N ASN A 99 28.25 4.02 -11.78
CA ASN A 99 27.66 5.36 -11.77
C ASN A 99 26.24 5.37 -11.18
N CYS A 100 25.46 4.35 -11.51
CA CYS A 100 24.08 4.17 -11.05
C CYS A 100 24.05 3.95 -9.54
N LEU A 101 24.95 3.12 -9.00
CA LEU A 101 25.11 2.92 -7.57
C LEU A 101 25.56 4.22 -6.86
N GLY A 102 26.59 4.89 -7.37
CA GLY A 102 27.08 6.13 -6.77
C GLY A 102 26.04 7.25 -6.76
N SER A 103 25.22 7.35 -7.82
CA SER A 103 24.09 8.28 -7.86
C SER A 103 23.01 7.94 -6.82
N ARG A 104 22.75 6.65 -6.57
CA ARG A 104 21.77 6.23 -5.55
C ARG A 104 22.25 6.57 -4.16
N GLU A 105 23.50 6.24 -3.87
CA GLU A 105 24.15 6.51 -2.59
C GLU A 105 24.22 8.00 -2.29
N GLN A 106 24.52 8.82 -3.31
CA GLN A 106 24.52 10.28 -3.16
C GLN A 106 23.11 10.82 -2.87
N ALA A 107 22.09 10.33 -3.57
CA ALA A 107 20.71 10.75 -3.34
C ALA A 107 20.20 10.33 -1.93
N GLU A 108 20.62 9.15 -1.45
CA GLU A 108 20.33 8.69 -0.09
C GLU A 108 20.98 9.62 0.95
N ARG A 109 22.28 9.94 0.80
CA ARG A 109 22.97 10.91 1.68
C ARG A 109 22.30 12.28 1.70
N GLU A 110 21.87 12.78 0.56
CA GLU A 110 21.17 14.07 0.47
C GLU A 110 19.80 14.02 1.16
N SER A 111 19.09 12.90 1.04
CA SER A 111 17.83 12.67 1.76
C SER A 111 18.05 12.61 3.26
N ASP A 112 19.04 11.84 3.72
CA ASP A 112 19.37 11.71 5.14
C ASP A 112 19.77 13.08 5.72
N ALA A 113 20.63 13.82 5.03
CA ALA A 113 21.03 15.16 5.46
C ALA A 113 19.83 16.11 5.55
N ALA A 114 18.88 16.03 4.61
CA ALA A 114 17.65 16.80 4.69
C ALA A 114 16.81 16.40 5.90
N ASP A 115 16.67 15.10 6.17
CA ASP A 115 15.92 14.54 7.30
C ASP A 115 16.52 14.95 8.66
N PHE A 116 17.84 15.01 8.78
CA PHE A 116 18.51 15.44 10.02
C PHE A 116 18.49 16.94 10.25
N HIS A 117 18.50 17.76 9.19
CA HIS A 117 18.74 19.20 9.30
C HIS A 117 17.51 20.06 9.02
N THR A 118 16.44 19.48 8.49
CA THR A 118 15.21 20.21 8.17
C THR A 118 14.00 19.50 8.75
N VAL A 119 12.88 20.20 8.83
CA VAL A 119 11.61 19.64 9.28
C VAL A 119 10.53 20.00 8.28
N ILE A 120 9.83 19.01 7.73
CA ILE A 120 8.62 19.24 6.95
C ILE A 120 7.49 19.58 7.90
N LEU A 121 6.94 20.79 7.82
CA LEU A 121 5.83 21.22 8.67
C LEU A 121 4.55 20.40 8.42
N CYS A 122 3.81 20.12 9.50
CA CYS A 122 2.46 19.56 9.43
C CYS A 122 1.54 20.47 8.58
N ALA A 123 0.73 19.85 7.71
CA ALA A 123 -0.25 20.54 6.88
C ALA A 123 -1.52 20.87 7.67
N THR A 124 -1.79 20.15 8.76
CA THR A 124 -2.96 20.33 9.62
C THR A 124 -2.54 20.54 11.08
N LYS A 125 -3.50 20.86 11.94
CA LYS A 125 -3.29 20.96 13.40
C LYS A 125 -3.53 19.62 14.13
N SER A 126 -3.51 18.50 13.40
CA SER A 126 -3.75 17.18 14.00
C SER A 126 -2.53 16.73 14.79
N SER A 127 -2.74 16.35 16.06
CA SER A 127 -1.69 15.73 16.88
C SER A 127 -1.25 14.37 16.35
N ILE A 128 -2.11 13.66 15.60
CA ILE A 128 -1.74 12.41 14.92
C ILE A 128 -0.76 12.71 13.78
N GLU A 129 -0.95 13.80 13.02
CA GLU A 129 0.02 14.19 11.98
C GLU A 129 1.39 14.51 12.60
N ALA A 130 1.41 15.21 13.73
CA ALA A 130 2.65 15.50 14.47
C ALA A 130 3.35 14.22 14.99
N GLN A 131 2.61 13.20 15.41
CA GLN A 131 3.20 11.91 15.78
C GLN A 131 3.93 11.25 14.61
N PHE A 132 3.33 11.22 13.42
CA PHE A 132 3.99 10.71 12.23
C PHE A 132 5.19 11.58 11.81
N GLN A 133 5.12 12.90 11.99
CA GLN A 133 6.22 13.81 11.69
C GLN A 133 7.47 13.52 12.52
N ASP A 134 7.29 13.16 13.79
CA ASP A 134 8.38 12.91 14.74
C ASP A 134 9.09 11.58 14.46
N VAL A 135 8.35 10.57 13.99
CA VAL A 135 8.87 9.21 13.83
C VAL A 135 9.33 8.92 12.39
N TYR A 136 8.75 9.57 11.37
CA TYR A 136 8.95 9.17 9.97
C TYR A 136 9.98 10.03 9.25
N THR A 137 10.74 9.41 8.35
CA THR A 137 11.57 10.10 7.35
C THR A 137 10.73 11.08 6.53
N HIS A 138 11.34 12.10 5.96
CA HIS A 138 10.59 13.10 5.17
C HIS A 138 9.83 12.46 4.00
N GLN A 139 10.44 11.46 3.36
CA GLN A 139 9.80 10.74 2.27
C GLN A 139 8.51 10.06 2.74
N LYS A 140 8.55 9.37 3.88
CA LYS A 140 7.38 8.70 4.45
C LYS A 140 6.35 9.68 4.99
N PHE A 141 6.80 10.75 5.64
CA PHE A 141 5.89 11.77 6.14
C PHE A 141 5.12 12.46 5.01
N ARG A 142 5.72 12.69 3.84
CA ARG A 142 4.98 13.21 2.67
C ARG A 142 3.85 12.30 2.21
N GLU A 143 4.02 10.98 2.30
CA GLU A 143 2.94 10.02 2.01
C GLU A 143 1.79 10.14 3.04
N VAL A 144 2.12 10.31 4.32
CA VAL A 144 1.15 10.58 5.40
C VAL A 144 0.38 11.87 5.11
N GLN A 145 1.07 12.97 4.77
CA GLN A 145 0.44 14.23 4.43
C GLN A 145 -0.52 14.11 3.24
N ALA A 146 -0.22 13.25 2.26
CA ALA A 146 -1.13 13.00 1.15
C ALA A 146 -2.45 12.34 1.61
N GLN A 147 -2.40 11.46 2.62
CA GLN A 147 -3.62 10.90 3.23
C GLN A 147 -4.39 11.96 4.03
N PHE A 148 -3.69 12.81 4.81
CA PHE A 148 -4.32 13.93 5.53
C PHE A 148 -5.01 14.94 4.61
N ARG A 149 -4.36 15.34 3.50
CA ARG A 149 -4.98 16.19 2.47
C ARG A 149 -6.19 15.50 1.83
N GLY A 150 -6.06 14.21 1.55
CA GLY A 150 -7.11 13.39 0.96
C GLY A 150 -8.35 13.22 1.85
N LYS A 151 -8.17 13.24 3.18
CA LYS A 151 -9.25 13.12 4.16
C LYS A 151 -10.25 14.28 4.12
N ALA A 152 -9.84 15.48 3.70
CA ALA A 152 -10.76 16.62 3.60
C ALA A 152 -11.95 16.32 2.65
N ASN A 153 -11.70 15.47 1.66
CA ASN A 153 -12.71 14.91 0.79
C ASN A 153 -13.18 13.57 1.35
N CYS A 154 -13.57 13.44 2.62
CA CYS A 154 -14.13 12.19 3.18
C CYS A 154 -15.37 12.49 4.03
N ILE A 155 -16.43 11.73 3.79
CA ILE A 155 -17.68 11.81 4.56
C ILE A 155 -17.81 10.53 5.37
N THR A 156 -17.69 10.66 6.69
CA THR A 156 -17.83 9.55 7.63
C THR A 156 -19.29 9.42 8.07
N ARG A 157 -19.82 8.19 8.04
CA ARG A 157 -21.16 7.85 8.51
C ARG A 157 -21.09 6.66 9.46
N LEU A 158 -21.81 6.75 10.58
CA LEU A 158 -21.98 5.62 11.50
C LEU A 158 -22.80 4.52 10.81
N THR A 159 -22.42 3.27 10.98
CA THR A 159 -23.27 2.13 10.61
C THR A 159 -24.12 1.69 11.81
N ASN A 160 -25.01 0.72 11.61
CA ASN A 160 -25.90 0.21 12.68
C ASN A 160 -25.15 -0.54 13.80
N SER A 161 -23.84 -0.73 13.67
CA SER A 161 -22.97 -1.31 14.70
C SER A 161 -22.22 -0.21 15.46
N ALA A 162 -22.11 -0.33 16.78
CA ALA A 162 -21.45 0.66 17.64
C ALA A 162 -19.97 0.94 17.29
N LEU A 163 -19.30 0.02 16.59
CA LEU A 163 -17.88 0.11 16.23
C LEU A 163 -17.64 0.37 14.73
N GLY A 164 -18.71 0.42 13.93
CA GLY A 164 -18.63 0.41 12.47
C GLY A 164 -18.94 1.76 11.82
N TYR A 165 -18.16 2.08 10.79
CA TYR A 165 -18.26 3.31 10.02
C TYR A 165 -18.20 2.99 8.52
N SER A 166 -18.89 3.79 7.73
CA SER A 166 -18.75 3.81 6.27
C SER A 166 -18.17 5.14 5.82
N VAL A 167 -17.12 5.09 5.00
CA VAL A 167 -16.49 6.25 4.37
C VAL A 167 -16.38 5.98 2.88
N TYR A 168 -17.18 6.65 2.04
CA TYR A 168 -17.33 6.33 0.61
C TYR A 168 -17.45 4.85 0.31
N GLU A 169 -18.40 4.17 0.97
CA GLU A 169 -18.66 2.74 0.75
C GLU A 169 -17.54 1.81 1.27
N PHE A 170 -16.45 2.34 1.85
CA PHE A 170 -15.46 1.52 2.56
C PHE A 170 -15.84 1.33 4.02
N VAL A 171 -15.66 0.11 4.51
CA VAL A 171 -15.86 -0.24 5.92
C VAL A 171 -14.61 0.13 6.71
N VAL A 172 -14.84 0.85 7.80
CA VAL A 172 -13.84 1.16 8.81
C VAL A 172 -14.40 0.76 10.16
N THR A 173 -13.61 0.04 10.95
CA THR A 173 -13.94 -0.30 12.33
C THR A 173 -13.03 0.46 13.27
N TYR A 174 -13.58 0.98 14.36
CA TYR A 174 -12.81 1.61 15.42
C TYR A 174 -13.22 1.01 16.76
N ASP A 175 -12.25 0.45 17.46
CA ASP A 175 -12.39 -0.05 18.83
C ASP A 175 -11.79 0.98 19.80
N SER A 176 -12.66 1.62 20.59
CA SER A 176 -12.24 2.63 21.56
C SER A 176 -11.56 2.05 22.80
N VAL A 177 -11.77 0.78 23.11
CA VAL A 177 -11.14 0.08 24.24
C VAL A 177 -9.73 -0.35 23.86
N ALA A 178 -9.57 -0.93 22.68
CA ALA A 178 -8.25 -1.30 22.15
C ALA A 178 -7.47 -0.10 21.57
N ALA A 179 -8.16 1.04 21.34
CA ALA A 179 -7.64 2.19 20.61
C ALA A 179 -7.14 1.84 19.20
N GLU A 180 -7.78 0.86 18.56
CA GLU A 180 -7.40 0.34 17.24
C GLU A 180 -8.40 0.79 16.17
N VAL A 181 -7.87 1.27 15.03
CA VAL A 181 -8.66 1.53 13.83
C VAL A 181 -8.23 0.58 12.73
N LYS A 182 -9.20 -0.07 12.08
CA LYS A 182 -8.96 -0.91 10.92
C LYS A 182 -9.80 -0.43 9.76
N CYS A 183 -9.19 -0.34 8.59
CA CYS A 183 -9.87 -0.04 7.35
C CYS A 183 -9.66 -1.20 6.41
N GLN A 184 -10.70 -1.56 5.63
CA GLN A 184 -10.64 -2.60 4.61
C GLN A 184 -9.44 -2.49 3.65
N TRP A 185 -8.87 -1.29 3.47
CA TRP A 185 -7.68 -1.07 2.63
C TRP A 185 -6.37 -1.59 3.22
N LEU A 186 -6.33 -1.88 4.52
CA LEU A 186 -5.16 -2.37 5.26
C LEU A 186 -3.86 -1.58 4.93
N LEU A 187 -3.99 -0.25 4.78
CA LEU A 187 -2.87 0.60 4.38
C LEU A 187 -1.81 0.70 5.50
N PHE A 188 -2.25 0.60 6.75
CA PHE A 188 -1.36 0.67 7.90
C PHE A 188 -0.54 -0.62 8.01
N GLU A 189 -1.18 -1.76 7.89
CA GLU A 189 -0.59 -3.09 7.87
C GLU A 189 0.35 -3.26 6.67
N SER A 190 -0.04 -2.74 5.50
CA SER A 190 0.79 -2.88 4.30
C SER A 190 1.92 -1.86 4.21
N ARG A 191 1.77 -0.62 4.69
CA ARG A 191 2.74 0.48 4.46
C ARG A 191 3.10 1.31 5.69
N GLY A 192 2.53 1.01 6.85
CA GLY A 192 2.71 1.77 8.09
C GLY A 192 2.00 3.12 8.06
N ILE A 193 1.02 3.34 7.18
CA ILE A 193 0.39 4.65 7.01
C ILE A 193 -1.12 4.50 7.16
N LEU A 194 -1.72 5.30 8.04
CA LEU A 194 -3.17 5.37 8.15
C LEU A 194 -3.78 5.94 6.87
N CYS A 195 -4.74 5.23 6.29
CA CYS A 195 -5.46 5.71 5.12
C CYS A 195 -6.37 6.90 5.48
N ARG A 196 -6.73 7.70 4.47
CA ARG A 196 -7.67 8.82 4.64
C ARG A 196 -9.01 8.44 5.28
N HIS A 197 -9.49 7.21 5.09
CA HIS A 197 -10.74 6.71 5.69
C HIS A 197 -10.58 6.51 7.20
N ALA A 198 -9.53 5.81 7.63
CA ALA A 198 -9.19 5.64 9.04
C ALA A 198 -8.96 7.00 9.72
N LEU A 199 -8.21 7.90 9.08
CA LEU A 199 -7.99 9.25 9.60
C LEU A 199 -9.30 10.06 9.71
N SER A 200 -10.28 9.83 8.83
CA SER A 200 -11.60 10.46 8.90
C SER A 200 -12.38 9.99 10.13
N VAL A 201 -12.41 8.68 10.37
CA VAL A 201 -13.06 8.08 11.56
C VAL A 201 -12.38 8.53 12.86
N LEU A 202 -11.06 8.48 12.94
CA LEU A 202 -10.32 8.95 14.12
C LEU A 202 -10.63 10.41 14.46
N SER A 203 -10.84 11.26 13.45
CA SER A 203 -11.24 12.65 13.69
C SER A 203 -12.70 12.83 14.06
N PHE A 204 -13.59 11.96 13.55
CA PHE A 204 -14.98 11.90 13.98
C PHE A 204 -15.06 11.54 15.47
N GLU A 205 -14.27 10.55 15.88
CA GLU A 205 -14.13 10.06 17.27
C GLU A 205 -13.25 10.95 18.17
N ARG A 206 -12.72 12.06 17.62
CA ARG A 206 -11.86 13.03 18.33
C ARG A 206 -10.62 12.40 18.98
N VAL A 207 -10.09 11.34 18.37
CA VAL A 207 -8.84 10.70 18.77
C VAL A 207 -7.66 11.63 18.49
N SER A 208 -6.78 11.77 19.48
CA SER A 208 -5.60 12.64 19.40
C SER A 208 -4.29 11.87 19.27
N GLN A 209 -4.27 10.58 19.56
CA GLN A 209 -3.08 9.72 19.52
C GLN A 209 -3.42 8.34 18.99
N VAL A 210 -2.44 7.71 18.34
CA VAL A 210 -2.56 6.35 17.78
C VAL A 210 -1.29 5.59 18.12
N SER A 211 -1.41 4.27 18.32
CA SER A 211 -0.22 3.43 18.38
C SER A 211 0.46 3.41 17.01
N LEU A 212 1.78 3.58 17.01
CA LEU A 212 2.64 3.45 15.83
C LEU A 212 3.41 2.12 15.86
N ASP A 213 3.11 1.24 16.81
CA ASP A 213 3.73 -0.07 16.88
C ASP A 213 3.30 -0.90 15.67
N ILE A 214 4.29 -1.37 14.92
CA ILE A 214 4.11 -2.25 13.78
C ILE A 214 4.34 -3.67 14.32
N TYR A 215 3.28 -4.47 14.39
CA TYR A 215 3.35 -5.89 14.81
C TYR A 215 4.21 -6.73 13.86
#